data_AF-A0A6S7LKI8-F1
#
_entry.id   AF-A0A6S7LKI8-F1
#
_cell.length_a   1.000
_cell.length_b   1.000
_cell.length_c   1.000
_cell.angle_alpha   90.00
_cell.angle_beta   90.00
_cell.angle_gamma   90.00
#
_symmetry.space_group_name_H-M   'P 1'
#
loop_
_entity.id
_entity.type
_entity.pdbx_description
1 polymer ?
#
loop_
_entity_poly.entity_id
_entity_poly.type
_entity_poly.pdbx_seq_one_letter_code
_entity_poly.pdbx_strand_id
1 'polypeptide(L)'
;KKISIDRVELCAAVLNKRLIAFIEGISRYQFSGGYYHIVDSQIVRAMIQKETYGFNTFAATRIGEIQEGTIPADWYWIKGDFNIADWITRGKKPSEIGPDSAWQNGPEFLTKPVSEWPVEQTFNGEELPERIRVAKATNTTVTNIPAAAIDITRYSSYNKLMRVTARVIATASKNPKPSLKNTGKTLTPTDIQKAETFWIKKHKSL
;
A
#
# COMPACT_ATOMS: atom_id res chain seq x y z
N LYS A 1 -18.70 3.47 -3.61
CA LYS A 1 -17.54 2.84 -2.93
C LYS A 1 -16.94 3.88 -1.98
N LYS A 2 -16.93 3.65 -0.66
CA LYS A 2 -16.42 4.62 0.32
C LYS A 2 -14.88 4.66 0.25
N ILE A 3 -14.30 5.83 0.03
CA ILE A 3 -12.84 6.03 0.05
C ILE A 3 -12.41 6.09 1.52
N SER A 4 -11.33 5.38 1.88
CA SER A 4 -10.76 5.47 3.25
C SER A 4 -9.98 6.76 3.43
N ILE A 5 -9.90 7.26 4.66
CA ILE A 5 -9.21 8.51 4.99
C ILE A 5 -7.75 8.50 4.49
N ASP A 6 -7.00 7.42 4.74
CA ASP A 6 -5.61 7.30 4.28
C ASP A 6 -5.44 7.43 2.75
N ARG A 7 -6.46 7.02 1.98
CA ARG A 7 -6.41 7.16 0.52
C ARG A 7 -6.61 8.62 0.09
N VAL A 8 -7.47 9.37 0.80
CA VAL A 8 -7.67 10.80 0.55
C VAL A 8 -6.42 11.57 0.93
N GLU A 9 -5.86 11.30 2.10
CA GLU A 9 -4.64 11.95 2.59
C GLU A 9 -3.44 11.65 1.68
N LEU A 10 -3.28 10.40 1.22
CA LEU A 10 -2.22 10.05 0.27
C LEU A 10 -2.41 10.71 -1.11
N CYS A 11 -3.66 10.88 -1.56
CA CYS A 11 -3.96 11.68 -2.76
C CYS A 11 -3.62 13.16 -2.56
N ALA A 12 -3.84 13.71 -1.36
CA ALA A 12 -3.47 15.09 -1.05
C ALA A 12 -1.94 15.28 -1.09
N ALA A 13 -1.16 14.29 -0.61
CA ALA A 13 0.30 14.29 -0.75
C ALA A 13 0.76 14.26 -2.22
N VAL A 14 0.13 13.43 -3.07
CA VAL A 14 0.39 13.46 -4.52
C VAL A 14 0.04 14.80 -5.14
N LEU A 15 -1.09 15.40 -4.74
CA LEU A 15 -1.49 16.72 -5.22
C LEU A 15 -0.48 17.79 -4.84
N ASN A 16 0.05 17.77 -3.60
CA ASN A 16 1.10 18.67 -3.15
C ASN A 16 2.35 18.57 -4.05
N LYS A 17 2.85 17.36 -4.31
CA LYS A 17 4.00 17.13 -5.22
C LYS A 17 3.75 17.70 -6.61
N ARG A 18 2.57 17.45 -7.18
CA ARG A 18 2.20 17.97 -8.52
C ARG A 18 2.04 19.48 -8.54
N LEU A 19 1.49 20.05 -7.47
CA LEU A 19 1.29 21.50 -7.35
C LEU A 19 2.63 22.24 -7.31
N ILE A 20 3.61 21.71 -6.57
CA ILE A 20 4.97 22.27 -6.53
C ILE A 20 5.57 22.24 -7.94
N ALA A 21 5.57 21.10 -8.61
CA ALA A 21 6.09 20.99 -9.97
C ALA A 21 5.37 21.92 -10.97
N PHE A 22 4.06 22.10 -10.81
CA PHE A 22 3.29 23.04 -11.61
C PHE A 22 3.72 24.49 -11.34
N ILE A 23 3.84 24.89 -10.07
CA ILE A 23 4.26 26.23 -9.67
C ILE A 23 5.67 26.51 -10.18
N GLU A 24 6.61 25.58 -10.04
CA GLU A 24 7.96 25.69 -10.59
C GLU A 24 7.94 25.91 -12.11
N GLY A 25 7.09 25.16 -12.83
CA GLY A 25 7.00 25.25 -14.28
C GLY A 25 6.43 26.57 -14.81
N ILE A 26 5.57 27.25 -14.03
CA ILE A 26 4.97 28.54 -14.43
C ILE A 26 5.67 29.75 -13.80
N SER A 27 6.42 29.54 -12.73
CA SER A 27 7.03 30.60 -11.94
C SER A 27 8.29 31.14 -12.64
N ARG A 28 8.52 32.45 -12.48
CA ARG A 28 9.79 33.09 -12.86
C ARG A 28 10.78 33.11 -11.70
N TYR A 29 10.36 32.70 -10.51
CA TYR A 29 11.18 32.66 -9.31
C TYR A 29 11.95 31.33 -9.23
N GLN A 30 13.18 31.41 -8.74
CA GLN A 30 13.95 30.24 -8.33
C GLN A 30 13.72 30.00 -6.84
N PHE A 31 13.24 28.82 -6.49
CA PHE A 31 13.03 28.41 -5.11
C PHE A 31 14.35 27.84 -4.55
N SER A 32 15.01 28.60 -3.67
CA SER A 32 16.23 28.18 -2.99
C SER A 32 15.92 27.58 -1.63
N GLY A 33 16.65 26.53 -1.22
CA GLY A 33 16.54 25.93 0.12
C GLY A 33 15.61 24.71 0.22
N GLY A 34 15.08 24.22 -0.91
CA GLY A 34 14.23 23.03 -0.94
C GLY A 34 12.76 23.31 -0.60
N TYR A 35 11.99 22.24 -0.44
CA TYR A 35 10.56 22.30 -0.12
C TYR A 35 10.29 21.71 1.25
N TYR A 36 9.33 22.28 1.98
CA TYR A 36 8.82 21.71 3.23
C TYR A 36 7.44 21.12 2.96
N HIS A 37 7.36 19.80 2.82
CA HIS A 37 6.10 19.09 2.61
C HIS A 37 5.48 18.76 3.97
N ILE A 38 4.42 19.47 4.37
CA ILE A 38 3.79 19.29 5.68
C ILE A 38 2.49 18.48 5.54
N VAL A 39 2.37 17.38 6.29
CA VAL A 39 1.16 16.55 6.38
C VAL A 39 0.71 16.41 7.83
N ASP A 40 -0.58 16.23 8.08
CA ASP A 40 -1.12 15.96 9.43
C ASP A 40 -1.45 14.48 9.68
N SER A 41 -1.30 13.65 8.65
CA SER A 41 -1.45 12.21 8.75
C SER A 41 -0.13 11.53 9.06
N GLN A 42 -0.01 11.00 10.28
CA GLN A 42 1.12 10.16 10.67
C GLN A 42 1.25 8.93 9.78
N ILE A 43 0.11 8.39 9.30
CA ILE A 43 0.07 7.24 8.38
C ILE A 43 0.69 7.62 7.03
N VAL A 44 0.35 8.79 6.47
CA VAL A 44 0.98 9.27 5.22
C VAL A 44 2.46 9.54 5.40
N ARG A 45 2.88 10.23 6.49
CA ARG A 45 4.30 10.42 6.81
C ARG A 45 5.03 9.07 6.84
N ALA A 46 4.49 8.10 7.56
CA ALA A 46 5.04 6.76 7.72
C ALA A 46 5.13 5.98 6.39
N MET A 47 4.15 6.17 5.49
CA MET A 47 4.16 5.56 4.17
C MET A 47 5.26 6.14 3.28
N ILE A 48 5.46 7.47 3.30
CA ILE A 48 6.45 8.17 2.46
C ILE A 48 7.88 7.84 2.89
N GLN A 49 8.12 7.64 4.18
CA GLN A 49 9.44 7.30 4.71
C GLN A 49 9.84 5.83 4.53
N LYS A 50 8.89 4.95 4.17
CA LYS A 50 9.16 3.53 3.91
C LYS A 50 9.36 3.28 2.43
N GLU A 51 10.11 2.22 2.11
CA GLU A 51 10.16 1.69 0.75
C GLU A 51 8.76 1.23 0.31
N THR A 52 8.47 1.32 -0.99
CA THR A 52 7.16 0.95 -1.56
C THR A 52 6.81 -0.53 -1.40
N TYR A 53 7.78 -1.37 -1.03
CA TYR A 53 7.60 -2.81 -0.86
C TYR A 53 6.66 -3.13 0.32
N GLY A 54 5.61 -3.92 0.05
CA GLY A 54 4.65 -4.35 1.07
C GLY A 54 3.40 -3.48 1.17
N PHE A 55 3.24 -2.44 0.34
CA PHE A 55 1.99 -1.70 0.21
C PHE A 55 1.06 -2.26 -0.87
N ASN A 56 -0.25 -2.15 -0.66
CA ASN A 56 -1.22 -2.47 -1.70
C ASN A 56 -0.97 -1.61 -2.96
N THR A 57 -1.46 -2.06 -4.12
CA THR A 57 -1.17 -1.40 -5.42
C THR A 57 -1.50 0.09 -5.42
N PHE A 58 -2.60 0.49 -4.76
CA PHE A 58 -2.99 1.90 -4.69
C PHE A 58 -1.94 2.72 -3.92
N ALA A 59 -1.55 2.28 -2.73
CA ALA A 59 -0.57 2.99 -1.91
C ALA A 59 0.81 2.97 -2.58
N ALA A 60 1.27 1.81 -3.07
CA ALA A 60 2.58 1.66 -3.72
C ALA A 60 2.76 2.61 -4.92
N THR A 61 1.77 2.73 -5.81
CA THR A 61 1.87 3.63 -6.96
C THR A 61 1.95 5.10 -6.56
N ARG A 62 1.25 5.51 -5.49
CA ARG A 62 1.19 6.92 -5.05
C ARG A 62 2.46 7.29 -4.28
N ILE A 63 2.94 6.40 -3.42
CA ILE A 63 4.21 6.57 -2.73
C ILE A 63 5.35 6.64 -3.75
N GLY A 64 5.36 5.77 -4.76
CA GLY A 64 6.35 5.83 -5.84
C GLY A 64 6.34 7.17 -6.57
N GLU A 65 5.15 7.70 -6.92
CA GLU A 65 5.04 9.01 -7.56
C GLU A 65 5.53 10.18 -6.68
N ILE A 66 5.28 10.10 -5.37
CA ILE A 66 5.78 11.08 -4.39
C ILE A 66 7.31 11.02 -4.33
N GLN A 67 7.87 9.82 -4.16
CA GLN A 67 9.31 9.59 -4.01
C GLN A 67 10.10 9.88 -5.30
N GLU A 68 9.46 9.83 -6.48
CA GLU A 68 10.10 10.17 -7.76
C GLU A 68 10.41 11.68 -7.90
N GLY A 69 9.67 12.56 -7.21
CA GLY A 69 9.82 14.01 -7.36
C GLY A 69 9.95 14.78 -6.06
N THR A 70 10.15 14.11 -4.93
CA THR A 70 10.39 14.73 -3.62
C THR A 70 11.38 13.90 -2.83
N ILE A 71 12.07 14.51 -1.87
CA ILE A 71 12.99 13.82 -0.97
C ILE A 71 12.19 13.39 0.26
N PRO A 72 12.20 12.10 0.67
CA PRO A 72 11.46 11.67 1.87
C PRO A 72 11.80 12.43 3.15
N ALA A 73 13.02 12.95 3.25
CA ALA A 73 13.48 13.78 4.37
C ALA A 73 12.78 15.15 4.43
N ASP A 74 12.23 15.64 3.33
CA ASP A 74 11.55 16.93 3.23
C ASP A 74 10.05 16.82 3.62
N TRP A 75 9.61 15.64 4.04
CA TRP A 75 8.25 15.38 4.51
C TRP A 75 8.17 15.41 6.04
N TYR A 76 7.42 16.39 6.52
CA TYR A 76 7.23 16.67 7.93
C TYR A 76 5.80 16.39 8.36
N TRP A 77 5.63 15.92 9.58
CA TRP A 77 4.31 15.85 10.19
C TRP A 77 4.05 17.07 11.07
N ILE A 78 2.81 17.53 11.07
CA ILE A 78 2.31 18.53 12.00
C ILE A 78 1.06 18.00 12.71
N LYS A 79 0.84 18.39 13.96
CA LYS A 79 -0.42 18.07 14.64
C LYS A 79 -1.57 18.77 13.90
N GLY A 80 -2.69 18.06 13.69
CA GLY A 80 -3.84 18.55 12.94
C GLY A 80 -4.41 19.90 13.41
N ASP A 81 -4.29 20.23 14.70
CA ASP A 81 -4.71 21.53 15.25
C ASP A 81 -3.99 22.72 14.62
N PHE A 82 -2.75 22.51 14.14
CA PHE A 82 -1.95 23.52 13.45
C PHE A 82 -2.02 23.41 11.92
N ASN A 83 -2.70 22.39 11.38
CA ASN A 83 -2.86 22.22 9.93
C ASN A 83 -3.99 23.11 9.40
N ILE A 84 -3.63 24.25 8.82
CA ILE A 84 -4.60 25.19 8.25
C ILE A 84 -5.29 24.63 7.00
N ALA A 85 -4.69 23.67 6.27
CA ALA A 85 -5.34 23.05 5.12
C ALA A 85 -6.65 22.32 5.50
N ASP A 86 -6.74 21.85 6.75
CA ASP A 86 -7.92 21.19 7.29
C ASP A 86 -9.12 22.14 7.45
N TRP A 87 -8.89 23.46 7.45
CA TRP A 87 -9.96 24.45 7.52
C TRP A 87 -10.82 24.45 6.24
N ILE A 88 -10.22 24.13 5.08
CA ILE A 88 -10.94 23.97 3.82
C ILE A 88 -11.81 22.72 3.85
N THR A 89 -11.29 21.62 4.41
CA THR A 89 -11.95 20.31 4.34
C THR A 89 -13.05 20.15 5.39
N ARG A 90 -12.88 20.74 6.58
CA ARG A 90 -13.84 20.66 7.71
C ARG A 90 -14.79 21.85 7.79
N GLY A 91 -14.44 22.96 7.13
CA GLY A 91 -15.16 24.22 7.22
C GLY A 91 -14.85 24.98 8.50
N LYS A 92 -14.97 26.31 8.41
CA LYS A 92 -14.75 27.26 9.49
C LYS A 92 -15.82 28.34 9.48
N LYS A 93 -16.03 29.01 10.62
CA LYS A 93 -16.96 30.14 10.67
C LYS A 93 -16.40 31.30 9.82
N PRO A 94 -17.23 32.12 9.18
CA PRO A 94 -16.76 33.30 8.43
C PRO A 94 -15.86 34.22 9.26
N SER A 95 -16.13 34.37 10.55
CA SER A 95 -15.31 35.16 11.49
C SER A 95 -13.90 34.59 11.69
N GLU A 96 -13.70 33.29 11.49
CA GLU A 96 -12.39 32.64 11.62
C GLU A 96 -11.55 32.74 10.33
N ILE A 97 -12.14 33.12 9.19
CA ILE A 97 -11.45 33.24 7.89
C ILE A 97 -11.41 34.67 7.33
N GLY A 98 -11.85 35.63 8.14
CA GLY A 98 -11.92 37.05 7.78
C GLY A 98 -10.54 37.72 7.64
N PRO A 99 -10.52 39.03 7.38
CA PRO A 99 -9.30 39.84 7.45
C PRO A 99 -8.60 39.61 8.79
N ASP A 100 -7.27 39.57 8.77
CA ASP A 100 -6.41 39.32 9.93
C ASP A 100 -6.45 37.90 10.54
N SER A 101 -7.23 36.98 9.98
CA SER A 101 -7.23 35.57 10.42
C SER A 101 -5.95 34.83 10.04
N ALA A 102 -5.66 33.73 10.76
CA ALA A 102 -4.59 32.81 10.39
C ALA A 102 -4.76 32.20 8.99
N TRP A 103 -5.99 32.17 8.47
CA TRP A 103 -6.25 31.74 7.08
C TRP A 103 -5.68 32.72 6.05
N GLN A 104 -5.88 34.03 6.27
CA GLN A 104 -5.41 35.08 5.35
C GLN A 104 -3.93 35.40 5.54
N ASN A 105 -3.48 35.48 6.80
CA ASN A 105 -2.11 35.86 7.15
C ASN A 105 -1.15 34.66 7.14
N GLY A 106 -1.68 33.45 7.10
CA GLY A 106 -0.93 32.24 7.34
C GLY A 106 -0.78 31.91 8.84
N PRO A 107 -0.36 30.67 9.15
CA PRO A 107 -0.11 30.25 10.52
C PRO A 107 1.11 30.98 11.09
N GLU A 108 1.01 31.38 12.36
CA GLU A 108 2.05 32.15 13.07
C GLU A 108 3.43 31.47 13.00
N PHE A 109 3.49 30.13 13.05
CA PHE A 109 4.78 29.43 13.06
C PHE A 109 5.59 29.65 11.77
N LEU A 110 4.96 29.93 10.62
CA LEU A 110 5.69 30.18 9.37
C LEU A 110 6.46 31.50 9.38
N THR A 111 6.18 32.41 10.32
CA THR A 111 6.96 33.64 10.51
C THR A 111 8.19 33.42 11.40
N LYS A 112 8.25 32.27 12.08
CA LYS A 112 9.36 31.91 12.98
C LYS A 112 10.45 31.13 12.22
N PRO A 113 11.68 31.08 12.75
CA PRO A 113 12.71 30.19 12.23
C PRO A 113 12.23 28.73 12.15
N VAL A 114 12.71 27.98 11.15
CA VAL A 114 12.31 26.57 10.92
C VAL A 114 12.55 25.68 12.16
N SER A 115 13.56 26.01 12.97
CA SER A 115 13.84 25.31 14.25
C SER A 115 12.73 25.44 15.30
N GLU A 116 11.85 26.43 15.17
CA GLU A 116 10.72 26.68 16.07
C GLU A 116 9.38 26.18 15.49
N TRP A 117 9.40 25.61 14.28
CA TRP A 117 8.18 25.10 13.68
C TRP A 117 7.69 23.88 14.47
N PRO A 118 6.36 23.74 14.70
CA PRO A 118 5.78 22.62 15.44
C PRO A 118 5.68 21.36 14.57
N VAL A 119 6.75 21.03 13.85
CA VAL A 119 6.81 19.95 12.87
C VAL A 119 7.81 18.89 13.29
N GLU A 120 7.51 17.65 12.93
CA GLU A 120 8.34 16.49 13.24
C GLU A 120 8.77 15.76 11.97
N GLN A 121 10.08 15.66 11.79
CA GLN A 121 10.68 14.90 10.70
C GLN A 121 10.81 13.40 11.05
N THR A 122 11.10 13.09 12.31
CA THR A 122 11.45 11.72 12.74
C THR A 122 10.22 10.83 12.87
N PHE A 123 10.29 9.63 12.30
CA PHE A 123 9.29 8.59 12.47
C PHE A 123 9.79 7.49 13.41
N ASN A 124 9.07 7.26 14.52
CA ASN A 124 9.47 6.30 15.54
C ASN A 124 9.00 4.86 15.27
N GLY A 125 8.90 4.45 14.00
CA GLY A 125 8.64 3.06 13.66
C GLY A 125 7.21 2.58 13.93
N GLU A 126 6.21 3.47 13.93
CA GLU A 126 4.81 3.09 14.14
C GLU A 126 4.35 1.99 13.16
N GLU A 127 3.51 1.08 13.66
CA GLU A 127 2.98 0.00 12.85
C GLU A 127 1.87 0.53 11.92
N LEU A 128 2.07 0.34 10.61
CA LEU A 128 1.11 0.80 9.61
C LEU A 128 -0.12 -0.11 9.57
N PRO A 129 -1.33 0.43 9.39
CA PRO A 129 -2.54 -0.38 9.35
C PRO A 129 -2.48 -1.49 8.29
N GLU A 130 -2.93 -2.70 8.66
CA GLU A 130 -2.88 -3.87 7.79
C GLU A 130 -3.62 -3.67 6.45
N ARG A 131 -4.69 -2.86 6.44
CA ARG A 131 -5.45 -2.50 5.22
C ARG A 131 -4.61 -1.83 4.12
N ILE A 132 -3.50 -1.21 4.49
CA ILE A 132 -2.60 -0.49 3.57
C ILE A 132 -1.50 -1.44 3.07
N ARG A 133 -1.20 -2.48 3.82
CA ARG A 133 -0.25 -3.51 3.43
C ARG A 133 -0.85 -4.40 2.34
N VAL A 134 0.00 -4.98 1.50
CA VAL A 134 -0.42 -6.14 0.72
C VAL A 134 -0.84 -7.17 1.75
N ALA A 135 -2.07 -7.69 1.64
CA ALA A 135 -2.43 -8.89 2.39
C ALA A 135 -1.26 -9.85 2.21
N LYS A 136 -0.54 -10.15 3.29
CA LYS A 136 0.45 -11.22 3.23
C LYS A 136 -0.35 -12.41 2.72
N ALA A 137 -0.22 -12.73 1.43
CA ALA A 137 -0.31 -14.11 1.02
C ALA A 137 0.72 -14.72 1.96
N THR A 138 0.24 -15.37 3.01
CA THR A 138 1.13 -16.03 3.92
C THR A 138 2.02 -16.82 3.00
N ASN A 139 3.31 -16.48 3.00
CA ASN A 139 4.33 -17.46 2.75
C ASN A 139 4.20 -18.43 3.92
N THR A 140 3.08 -19.15 3.96
CA THR A 140 2.98 -20.48 4.52
C THR A 140 4.10 -21.14 3.76
N THR A 141 5.23 -21.28 4.46
CA THR A 141 6.27 -22.22 4.11
C THR A 141 5.54 -23.41 3.49
N VAL A 142 5.81 -23.65 2.22
CA VAL A 142 5.13 -24.66 1.42
C VAL A 142 5.54 -26.01 1.98
N THR A 143 4.92 -26.41 3.08
CA THR A 143 4.95 -27.76 3.62
C THR A 143 3.57 -28.41 3.47
N ASN A 144 2.51 -27.61 3.35
CA ASN A 144 1.19 -28.12 3.00
C ASN A 144 0.92 -27.94 1.50
N ILE A 145 1.21 -29.00 0.76
CA ILE A 145 0.77 -29.18 -0.63
C ILE A 145 -0.72 -28.82 -0.69
N PRO A 146 -1.19 -27.94 -1.58
CA PRO A 146 -2.62 -27.56 -1.69
C PRO A 146 -3.57 -28.77 -1.89
N ALA A 147 -3.02 -29.91 -2.34
CA ALA A 147 -3.72 -31.19 -2.41
C ALA A 147 -4.16 -31.75 -1.04
N ALA A 148 -3.55 -31.33 0.08
CA ALA A 148 -3.95 -31.71 1.42
C ALA A 148 -5.37 -31.23 1.77
N ALA A 149 -5.79 -30.09 1.20
CA ALA A 149 -7.12 -29.51 1.33
C ALA A 149 -8.18 -30.17 0.43
N ILE A 150 -7.80 -31.11 -0.44
CA ILE A 150 -8.77 -31.88 -1.22
C ILE A 150 -9.46 -32.87 -0.29
N ASP A 151 -10.75 -32.68 -0.12
CA ASP A 151 -11.65 -33.60 0.57
C ASP A 151 -12.04 -34.74 -0.37
N ILE A 152 -11.58 -35.96 -0.06
CA ILE A 152 -11.83 -37.16 -0.87
C ILE A 152 -13.31 -37.54 -0.91
N THR A 153 -14.07 -37.22 0.14
CA THR A 153 -15.48 -37.62 0.28
C THR A 153 -16.39 -36.93 -0.74
N ARG A 154 -15.92 -35.83 -1.35
CA ARG A 154 -16.66 -35.07 -2.37
C ARG A 154 -16.56 -35.65 -3.78
N TYR A 155 -15.84 -36.76 -3.96
CA TYR A 155 -15.60 -37.36 -5.27
C TYR A 155 -16.13 -38.79 -5.34
N SER A 156 -17.11 -39.02 -6.22
CA SER A 156 -17.67 -40.35 -6.53
C SER A 156 -16.94 -41.05 -7.69
N SER A 157 -15.91 -40.43 -8.27
CA SER A 157 -15.15 -40.98 -9.39
C SER A 157 -13.66 -40.86 -9.14
N TYR A 158 -12.98 -42.01 -9.13
CA TYR A 158 -11.52 -42.12 -9.00
C TYR A 158 -10.80 -41.27 -10.05
N ASN A 159 -11.19 -41.38 -11.32
CA ASN A 159 -10.60 -40.62 -12.42
C ASN A 159 -10.78 -39.11 -12.23
N LYS A 160 -11.92 -38.67 -11.70
CA LYS A 160 -12.18 -37.26 -11.41
C LYS A 160 -11.28 -36.76 -10.27
N LEU A 161 -11.16 -37.53 -9.20
CA LEU A 161 -10.27 -37.21 -8.07
C LEU A 161 -8.82 -37.09 -8.54
N MET A 162 -8.29 -38.09 -9.26
CA MET A 162 -6.91 -38.07 -9.75
C MET A 162 -6.63 -36.87 -10.65
N ARG A 163 -7.54 -36.54 -11.57
CA ARG A 163 -7.39 -35.38 -12.46
C ARG A 163 -7.41 -34.06 -11.69
N VAL A 164 -8.26 -33.91 -10.68
CA VAL A 164 -8.29 -32.69 -9.86
C VAL A 164 -7.04 -32.57 -9.01
N THR A 165 -6.63 -33.63 -8.32
CA THR A 165 -5.40 -33.66 -7.52
C THR A 165 -4.17 -33.37 -8.38
N ALA A 166 -4.06 -33.98 -9.56
CA ALA A 166 -2.97 -33.74 -10.50
C ALA A 166 -2.90 -32.28 -10.95
N ARG A 167 -4.06 -31.66 -11.26
CA ARG A 167 -4.12 -30.23 -11.60
C ARG A 167 -3.64 -29.36 -10.45
N VAL A 168 -4.13 -29.61 -9.24
CA VAL A 168 -3.77 -28.83 -8.04
C VAL A 168 -2.26 -28.92 -7.77
N ILE A 169 -1.69 -30.12 -7.82
CA ILE A 169 -0.24 -30.34 -7.65
C ILE A 169 0.54 -29.62 -8.76
N ALA A 170 0.15 -29.79 -10.02
CA ALA A 170 0.84 -29.19 -11.16
C ALA A 170 0.76 -27.65 -11.18
N THR A 171 -0.32 -27.06 -10.67
CA THR A 171 -0.42 -25.61 -10.48
C THR A 171 0.41 -25.12 -9.31
N ALA A 172 0.54 -25.92 -8.24
CA ALA A 172 1.31 -25.56 -7.06
C ALA A 172 2.83 -25.68 -7.28
N SER A 173 3.27 -26.60 -8.15
CA SER A 173 4.68 -26.91 -8.38
C SER A 173 5.36 -26.05 -9.47
N LYS A 174 4.65 -25.13 -10.13
CA LYS A 174 5.19 -24.35 -11.26
C LYS A 174 5.58 -22.94 -10.83
N ASN A 175 6.85 -22.60 -11.08
CA ASN A 175 7.36 -21.23 -11.16
C ASN A 175 7.54 -20.87 -12.65
N PRO A 176 7.08 -19.69 -13.14
CA PRO A 176 6.50 -18.59 -12.40
C PRO A 176 4.99 -18.76 -12.10
N LYS A 177 4.47 -17.83 -11.27
CA LYS A 177 3.16 -17.81 -10.59
C LYS A 177 1.98 -18.38 -11.41
N PRO A 178 0.99 -18.99 -10.74
CA PRO A 178 -0.21 -19.51 -11.38
C PRO A 178 -0.92 -18.40 -12.18
N SER A 179 -1.11 -18.66 -13.48
CA SER A 179 -1.81 -17.80 -14.44
C SER A 179 -2.99 -18.58 -15.01
N LEU A 180 -4.11 -17.90 -15.26
CA LEU A 180 -5.28 -18.48 -15.94
C LEU A 180 -4.94 -19.08 -17.32
N LYS A 181 -3.85 -18.63 -17.96
CA LYS A 181 -3.34 -19.19 -19.21
C LYS A 181 -2.78 -20.62 -19.04
N ASN A 182 -2.35 -20.98 -17.84
CA ASN A 182 -1.77 -22.30 -17.53
C ASN A 182 -2.83 -23.33 -17.10
N THR A 183 -4.07 -22.91 -16.85
CA THR A 183 -5.17 -23.76 -16.38
C THR A 183 -5.75 -24.66 -17.49
N GLY A 184 -5.47 -24.33 -18.75
CA GLY A 184 -5.93 -25.08 -19.93
C GLY A 184 -4.96 -26.14 -20.47
N LYS A 185 -3.78 -26.35 -19.86
CA LYS A 185 -2.83 -27.38 -20.32
C LYS A 185 -3.34 -28.80 -20.03
N THR A 186 -3.23 -29.69 -21.01
CA THR A 186 -3.58 -31.11 -20.90
C THR A 186 -2.72 -31.78 -19.83
N LEU A 187 -3.35 -32.57 -18.96
CA LEU A 187 -2.66 -33.38 -17.96
C LEU A 187 -1.84 -34.48 -18.66
N THR A 188 -0.61 -34.68 -18.22
CA THR A 188 0.22 -35.79 -18.69
C THR A 188 0.06 -37.03 -17.80
N PRO A 189 0.39 -38.24 -18.28
CA PRO A 189 0.37 -39.44 -17.45
C PRO A 189 1.23 -39.32 -16.18
N THR A 190 2.34 -38.58 -16.25
CA THR A 190 3.23 -38.35 -15.09
C THR A 190 2.58 -37.45 -14.03
N ASP A 191 1.69 -36.53 -14.41
CA ASP A 191 0.92 -35.73 -13.46
C ASP A 191 -0.10 -36.58 -12.67
N ILE A 192 -0.71 -37.56 -13.34
CA ILE A 192 -1.62 -38.53 -12.70
C ILE A 192 -0.86 -39.44 -11.73
N GLN A 193 0.31 -39.95 -12.13
CA GLN A 193 1.15 -40.78 -11.26
C GLN A 193 1.60 -40.04 -9.99
N LYS A 194 1.87 -38.73 -10.10
CA LYS A 194 2.17 -37.87 -8.93
C LYS A 194 0.97 -37.73 -8.00
N ALA A 195 -0.24 -37.60 -8.55
CA ALA A 195 -1.47 -37.56 -7.76
C ALA A 195 -1.73 -38.87 -7.02
N GLU A 196 -1.51 -40.02 -7.67
CA GLU A 196 -1.62 -41.34 -7.04
C GLU A 196 -0.62 -41.50 -5.89
N THR A 197 0.65 -41.16 -6.15
CA THR A 197 1.71 -41.23 -5.14
C THR A 197 1.39 -40.35 -3.92
N PHE A 198 0.79 -39.18 -4.14
CA PHE A 198 0.34 -38.30 -3.07
C PHE A 198 -0.71 -38.96 -2.18
N TRP A 199 -1.75 -39.57 -2.76
CA TRP A 199 -2.80 -40.24 -1.97
C TRP A 199 -2.31 -41.51 -1.27
N ILE A 200 -1.40 -42.28 -1.89
CA ILE A 200 -0.77 -43.45 -1.26
C ILE A 200 0.04 -43.03 -0.03
N LYS A 201 0.84 -41.96 -0.13
CA LYS A 201 1.61 -41.43 1.01
C LYS A 201 0.70 -40.87 2.10
N LYS A 202 -0.38 -40.17 1.72
CA LYS A 202 -1.35 -39.60 2.67
C LYS A 202 -2.09 -40.69 3.45
N HIS A 203 -2.44 -41.81 2.81
CA HIS A 203 -3.10 -42.93 3.49
C HIS A 203 -2.16 -43.70 4.44
N LYS A 204 -0.88 -43.82 4.10
CA LYS A 204 0.14 -44.47 4.97
C LYS A 204 0.58 -43.64 6.18
N SER A 205 0.22 -42.36 6.22
CA SER A 205 0.61 -41.40 7.27
C SER A 205 -0.53 -41.08 8.25
N LEU A 206 -1.67 -41.78 8.13
CA LEU A 206 -2.77 -41.84 9.09
C LEU A 206 -2.63 -43.12 9.92
#